data_AF-A0A9N8V9K9-F1
#
_entry.id   AF-A0A9N8V9K9-F1
#
_cell.length_a   1.000
_cell.length_b   1.000
_cell.length_c   1.000
_cell.angle_alpha   90.00
_cell.angle_beta   90.00
_cell.angle_gamma   90.00
#
_symmetry.space_group_name_H-M   'P 1'
#
loop_
_entity.id
_entity.type
_entity.pdbx_description
1 polymer ?
#
loop_
_entity_poly.entity_id
_entity_poly.type
_entity_poly.pdbx_seq_one_letter_code
_entity_poly.pdbx_strand_id
1 'polypeptide(L)'
;MANQQTKATTISLFRNLLREVNRQFTPINKNTLWRDELFRAFRENQNVHERTKITSLIRDAEDVVTFLKSKRKHGELLKLYNPSIMRPNEKHIEMTANRVGLQMPNSYDEKTHQNLE
;
A
#
# COMPACT_ATOMS: atom_id res chain seq x y z
N MET A 1 -38.47 -0.23 -4.53
CA MET A 1 -37.35 0.03 -5.47
C MET A 1 -36.10 0.60 -4.79
N ALA A 2 -36.20 1.54 -3.83
CA ALA A 2 -35.02 2.14 -3.17
C ALA A 2 -34.08 1.15 -2.43
N ASN A 3 -34.62 0.09 -1.81
CA ASN A 3 -33.82 -0.84 -0.99
C ASN A 3 -33.04 -1.89 -1.81
N GLN A 4 -33.37 -2.08 -3.09
CA GLN A 4 -32.59 -2.94 -3.99
C GLN A 4 -31.37 -2.19 -4.54
N GLN A 5 -31.52 -0.89 -4.82
CA GLN A 5 -30.43 -0.05 -5.31
C GLN A 5 -29.32 0.12 -4.26
N THR A 6 -29.68 0.27 -2.98
CA THR A 6 -28.72 0.34 -1.86
C THR A 6 -27.93 -0.96 -1.68
N LYS A 7 -28.57 -2.12 -1.89
CA LYS A 7 -27.86 -3.42 -1.85
C LYS A 7 -26.86 -3.57 -2.99
N ALA A 8 -27.27 -3.24 -4.22
CA ALA A 8 -26.39 -3.32 -5.38
C ALA A 8 -25.15 -2.41 -5.26
N THR A 9 -25.36 -1.19 -4.77
CA THR A 9 -24.28 -0.21 -4.50
C THR A 9 -23.37 -0.66 -3.36
N THR A 10 -23.91 -1.22 -2.28
CA THR A 10 -23.10 -1.77 -1.17
C THR A 10 -22.23 -2.94 -1.64
N ILE A 11 -22.76 -3.81 -2.50
CA ILE A 11 -21.99 -4.95 -3.06
C ILE A 11 -20.87 -4.47 -3.98
N SER A 12 -21.14 -3.47 -4.83
CA SER A 12 -20.09 -2.93 -5.71
C SER A 12 -19.00 -2.23 -4.90
N LEU A 13 -19.37 -1.48 -3.86
CA LEU A 13 -18.44 -0.84 -2.93
C LEU A 13 -17.58 -1.86 -2.19
N PHE A 14 -18.20 -2.90 -1.63
CA PHE A 14 -17.50 -4.00 -0.97
C PHE A 14 -16.48 -4.68 -1.88
N ARG A 15 -16.87 -4.97 -3.14
CA ARG A 15 -15.97 -5.57 -4.14
C ARG A 15 -14.80 -4.65 -4.46
N ASN A 16 -15.03 -3.34 -4.57
CA ASN A 16 -13.98 -2.36 -4.83
C ASN A 16 -12.99 -2.28 -3.66
N LEU A 17 -13.49 -2.28 -2.43
CA LEU A 17 -12.66 -2.28 -1.23
C LEU A 17 -11.82 -3.55 -1.12
N LEU A 18 -12.43 -4.73 -1.34
CA LEU A 18 -11.72 -6.01 -1.40
C LEU A 18 -10.62 -6.03 -2.47
N ARG A 19 -10.88 -5.45 -3.66
CA ARG A 19 -9.87 -5.39 -4.73
C ARG A 19 -8.68 -4.52 -4.32
N GLU A 20 -8.91 -3.38 -3.70
CA GLU A 20 -7.82 -2.50 -3.23
C GLU A 20 -7.03 -3.14 -2.07
N VAL A 21 -7.71 -3.76 -1.11
CA VAL A 21 -7.05 -4.48 -0.01
C VAL A 21 -6.21 -5.64 -0.55
N ASN A 22 -6.77 -6.45 -1.44
CA ASN A 22 -6.04 -7.58 -2.03
C ASN A 22 -4.87 -7.12 -2.90
N ARG A 23 -4.95 -5.95 -3.52
CA ARG A 23 -3.85 -5.41 -4.31
C ARG A 23 -2.71 -4.87 -3.45
N GLN A 24 -3.00 -4.33 -2.27
CA GLN A 24 -1.99 -3.67 -1.43
C GLN A 24 -1.39 -4.57 -0.35
N PHE A 25 -2.18 -5.46 0.25
CA PHE A 25 -1.77 -6.21 1.44
C PHE A 25 -1.56 -7.71 1.19
N THR A 26 -2.34 -8.33 0.31
CA THR A 26 -2.26 -9.76 0.01
C THR A 26 -1.03 -10.22 -0.80
N PRO A 27 -0.37 -9.42 -1.66
CA PRO A 27 0.78 -9.92 -2.44
C PRO A 27 1.96 -10.31 -1.57
N ILE A 28 2.13 -9.64 -0.43
CA ILE A 28 3.23 -9.88 0.51
C ILE A 28 2.77 -11.00 1.45
N ASN A 29 3.44 -12.16 1.36
CA ASN A 29 3.22 -13.33 2.23
C ASN A 29 1.81 -13.98 2.16
N LYS A 30 1.00 -13.68 1.13
CA LYS A 30 -0.37 -14.20 0.98
C LYS A 30 -1.25 -13.97 2.22
N ASN A 31 -1.00 -12.89 2.97
CA ASN A 31 -1.71 -12.61 4.21
C ASN A 31 -3.19 -12.29 3.93
N THR A 32 -4.11 -13.09 4.49
CA THR A 32 -5.56 -12.91 4.33
C THR A 32 -6.21 -12.10 5.45
N LEU A 33 -5.47 -11.76 6.51
CA LEU A 33 -6.01 -11.13 7.72
C LEU A 33 -6.84 -9.88 7.42
N TRP A 34 -6.31 -8.97 6.59
CA TRP A 34 -7.02 -7.73 6.23
C TRP A 34 -8.29 -7.97 5.41
N ARG A 35 -8.29 -9.02 4.59
CA ARG A 35 -9.48 -9.44 3.86
C ARG A 35 -10.51 -9.98 4.85
N ASP A 36 -10.10 -10.85 5.77
CA ASP A 36 -10.99 -11.54 6.70
C ASP A 36 -11.62 -10.55 7.70
N GLU A 37 -10.86 -9.57 8.20
CA GLU A 37 -11.38 -8.47 9.02
C GLU A 37 -12.40 -7.62 8.25
N LEU A 38 -12.19 -7.38 6.95
CA LEU A 38 -13.19 -6.70 6.13
C LEU A 38 -14.49 -7.50 6.04
N PHE A 39 -14.40 -8.81 5.80
CA PHE A 39 -15.57 -9.69 5.79
C PHE A 39 -16.30 -9.68 7.12
N ARG A 40 -15.56 -9.69 8.23
CA ARG A 40 -16.11 -9.59 9.58
C ARG A 40 -16.87 -8.28 9.78
N ALA A 41 -16.27 -7.13 9.47
CA ALA A 41 -16.90 -5.82 9.61
C ALA A 41 -18.20 -5.68 8.80
N PHE A 42 -18.23 -6.19 7.56
CA PHE A 42 -19.45 -6.16 6.73
C PHE A 42 -20.53 -7.12 7.24
N ARG A 43 -20.15 -8.27 7.81
CA ARG A 43 -21.09 -9.22 8.42
C ARG A 43 -21.68 -8.69 9.71
N GLU A 44 -20.87 -8.05 10.57
CA GLU A 44 -21.33 -7.43 11.82
C GLU A 44 -22.41 -6.36 11.56
N ASN A 45 -22.29 -5.63 10.46
CA ASN A 45 -23.23 -4.57 10.08
C ASN A 45 -24.38 -5.02 9.17
N GLN A 46 -24.53 -6.33 8.91
CA GLN A 46 -25.54 -6.85 7.97
C GLN A 46 -26.98 -6.65 8.45
N ASN A 47 -27.21 -6.69 9.76
CA ASN A 47 -28.55 -6.64 10.38
C ASN A 47 -28.98 -5.22 10.79
N VAL A 48 -28.26 -4.18 10.33
CA VAL A 48 -28.64 -2.80 10.63
C VAL A 48 -29.83 -2.41 9.75
N HIS A 49 -30.93 -1.99 10.38
CA HIS A 49 -32.17 -1.58 9.70
C HIS A 49 -32.38 -0.06 9.68
N GLU A 50 -31.59 0.68 10.46
CA GLU A 50 -31.69 2.13 10.58
C GLU A 50 -31.07 2.84 9.36
N ARG A 51 -31.86 3.66 8.66
CA ARG A 51 -31.45 4.25 7.38
C ARG A 51 -30.28 5.23 7.50
N THR A 52 -30.27 6.05 8.54
CA THR A 52 -29.19 6.99 8.88
C THR A 52 -27.86 6.26 9.09
N LYS A 53 -27.89 5.16 9.85
CA LYS A 53 -26.72 4.31 10.11
C LYS A 53 -26.23 3.58 8.87
N ILE A 54 -27.14 3.12 8.00
CA ILE A 54 -26.75 2.55 6.70
C ILE A 54 -26.03 3.60 5.84
N THR A 55 -26.55 4.83 5.79
CA THR A 55 -25.91 5.90 5.01
C THR A 55 -24.55 6.30 5.56
N SER A 56 -24.36 6.34 6.88
CA SER A 56 -23.04 6.60 7.47
C SER A 56 -22.05 5.49 7.15
N LEU A 57 -22.45 4.22 7.28
CA LEU A 57 -21.58 3.07 6.98
C LEU A 57 -21.15 3.01 5.51
N ILE A 58 -22.04 3.38 4.58
CA ILE A 58 -21.70 3.48 3.16
C ILE A 58 -20.66 4.59 2.95
N ARG A 59 -20.86 5.75 3.56
CA ARG A 59 -19.92 6.86 3.49
C ARG A 59 -18.55 6.50 4.06
N ASP A 60 -18.52 5.86 5.22
CA ASP A 60 -17.27 5.39 5.84
C ASP A 60 -16.51 4.43 4.90
N ALA A 61 -17.23 3.51 4.26
CA ALA A 61 -16.63 2.59 3.29
C ALA A 61 -16.12 3.30 2.02
N GLU A 62 -16.81 4.35 1.54
CA GLU A 62 -16.34 5.20 0.43
C GLU A 62 -15.08 5.99 0.79
N ASP A 63 -15.03 6.54 2.00
CA ASP A 63 -13.88 7.28 2.53
C ASP A 63 -12.66 6.35 2.65
N VAL A 64 -12.85 5.12 3.14
CA VAL A 64 -11.80 4.09 3.21
C VAL A 64 -11.29 3.72 1.82
N VAL A 65 -12.18 3.52 0.84
CA VAL A 65 -11.78 3.23 -0.55
C VAL A 65 -10.94 4.38 -1.11
N THR A 66 -11.36 5.62 -0.88
CA THR A 66 -10.65 6.82 -1.33
C THR A 66 -9.27 6.92 -0.68
N PHE A 67 -9.19 6.70 0.63
CA PHE A 67 -7.93 6.68 1.36
C PHE A 67 -6.95 5.63 0.83
N LEU A 68 -7.41 4.38 0.63
CA LEU A 68 -6.57 3.29 0.11
C LEU A 68 -6.04 3.61 -1.30
N LYS A 69 -6.87 4.15 -2.18
CA LYS A 69 -6.45 4.57 -3.53
C LYS A 69 -5.41 5.68 -3.47
N SER A 70 -5.64 6.69 -2.65
CA SER A 70 -4.71 7.81 -2.44
C SER A 70 -3.37 7.33 -1.87
N LYS A 71 -3.38 6.43 -0.88
CA LYS A 71 -2.18 5.82 -0.31
C LYS A 71 -1.35 5.08 -1.38
N ARG A 72 -2.00 4.26 -2.21
CA ARG A 72 -1.33 3.56 -3.31
C ARG A 72 -0.74 4.56 -4.29
N LYS A 73 -1.51 5.54 -4.73
CA LYS A 73 -1.06 6.55 -5.69
C LYS A 73 0.12 7.36 -5.14
N HIS A 74 0.06 7.75 -3.88
CA HIS A 74 1.15 8.39 -3.17
C HIS A 74 2.42 7.52 -3.18
N GLY A 75 2.30 6.22 -2.87
CA GLY A 75 3.41 5.28 -2.96
C GLY A 75 4.00 5.14 -4.37
N GLU A 76 3.15 5.16 -5.41
CA GLU A 76 3.59 5.17 -6.82
C GLU A 76 4.34 6.47 -7.17
N LEU A 77 3.82 7.63 -6.75
CA LEU A 77 4.46 8.93 -6.98
C LEU A 77 5.80 9.01 -6.25
N LEU A 78 5.89 8.55 -5.01
CA LEU A 78 7.17 8.50 -4.28
C LEU A 78 8.21 7.66 -5.03
N LYS A 79 7.83 6.53 -5.60
CA LYS A 79 8.75 5.69 -6.38
C LYS A 79 9.21 6.38 -7.67
N LEU A 80 8.32 7.11 -8.34
CA LEU A 80 8.63 7.79 -9.61
C LEU A 80 9.49 9.03 -9.42
N TYR A 81 9.20 9.83 -8.38
CA TYR A 81 9.78 11.15 -8.20
C TYR A 81 10.91 11.20 -7.17
N ASN A 82 11.14 10.12 -6.42
CA ASN A 82 12.27 10.03 -5.50
C ASN A 82 13.39 9.14 -6.05
N PRO A 83 14.36 9.70 -6.81
CA PRO A 83 15.48 8.92 -7.32
C PRO A 83 16.33 8.32 -6.20
N SER A 84 16.29 8.86 -4.98
CA SER A 84 17.00 8.31 -3.81
C SER A 84 16.42 6.97 -3.34
N ILE A 85 15.16 6.65 -3.64
CA ILE A 85 14.55 5.33 -3.37
C ILE A 85 14.97 4.30 -4.42
N MET A 86 15.27 4.74 -5.65
CA MET A 86 15.79 3.86 -6.72
C MET A 86 17.31 3.69 -6.70
N ARG A 87 18.06 4.52 -5.97
CA ARG A 87 19.48 4.25 -5.75
C ARG A 87 19.56 2.92 -5.00
N PRO A 88 20.22 1.88 -5.56
CA PRO A 88 20.49 0.70 -4.78
C PRO A 88 21.26 1.17 -3.55
N ASN A 89 20.76 0.82 -2.37
CA ASN A 89 21.47 1.07 -1.12
C ASN A 89 22.94 0.68 -1.33
N GLU A 90 23.91 1.49 -0.93
CA GLU A 90 25.34 1.14 -1.09
C GLU A 90 25.63 -0.29 -0.64
N LYS A 91 24.98 -0.71 0.44
CA LYS A 91 24.97 -2.09 0.95
C LYS A 91 24.52 -3.15 -0.05
N HIS A 92 23.51 -2.89 -0.89
CA HIS A 92 23.08 -3.82 -1.94
C HIS A 92 24.14 -3.92 -3.05
N ILE A 93 24.76 -2.79 -3.42
CA ILE A 93 25.85 -2.76 -4.42
C ILE A 93 27.05 -3.54 -3.88
N GLU A 94 27.43 -3.32 -2.62
CA GLU A 94 28.47 -4.03 -1.90
C GLU A 94 28.20 -5.54 -1.81
N MET A 95 26.99 -5.95 -1.40
CA MET A 95 26.60 -7.37 -1.36
C MET A 95 26.64 -8.03 -2.74
N THR A 96 26.26 -7.30 -3.79
CA THR A 96 26.30 -7.81 -5.17
C THR A 96 27.73 -7.95 -5.68
N ALA A 97 28.60 -6.98 -5.37
CA ALA A 97 30.03 -7.05 -5.66
C ALA A 97 30.67 -8.24 -4.95
N ASN A 98 30.43 -8.42 -3.65
CA ASN A 98 30.97 -9.53 -2.87
C ASN A 98 30.51 -10.89 -3.40
N ARG A 99 29.27 -10.99 -3.92
CA ARG A 99 28.73 -12.23 -4.51
C ARG A 99 29.52 -12.70 -5.74
N VAL A 100 30.15 -11.80 -6.47
CA VAL A 100 31.02 -12.12 -7.62
C VAL A 100 32.52 -12.04 -7.27
N GLY A 101 32.85 -11.91 -5.98
CA GLY A 101 34.23 -11.80 -5.51
C GLY A 101 34.89 -10.43 -5.77
N LEU A 102 34.10 -9.39 -6.05
CA LEU A 102 34.58 -8.02 -6.23
C LEU A 102 34.35 -7.21 -4.94
N GLN A 103 35.25 -6.27 -4.66
CA GLN A 103 35.11 -5.33 -3.55
C GLN A 103 34.79 -3.94 -4.09
N MET A 104 33.92 -3.20 -3.39
CA MET A 104 33.61 -1.82 -3.75
C MET A 104 34.84 -0.91 -3.54
N PRO A 105 35.12 0.03 -4.46
CA PRO A 105 36.17 1.01 -4.26
C PRO A 105 35.82 1.96 -3.12
N ASN A 106 36.84 2.48 -2.44
CA ASN A 106 36.66 3.50 -1.42
C ASN A 106 36.00 4.74 -2.04
N SER A 107 35.00 5.30 -1.37
CA SER A 107 34.43 6.58 -1.76
C SER A 107 35.52 7.66 -1.72
N TYR A 108 35.46 8.58 -2.67
CA TYR A 108 36.38 9.72 -2.70
C TYR A 108 36.23 10.54 -1.41
N ASP A 109 37.30 10.62 -0.62
CA ASP A 109 37.38 11.47 0.56
C ASP A 109 38.41 12.58 0.28
N GLU A 110 37.91 13.82 0.14
CA GLU A 110 38.69 15.03 -0.13
C GLU A 110 39.85 15.22 0.84
N LYS A 111 39.74 14.73 2.08
CA LYS A 111 40.79 14.85 3.11
C LYS A 111 42.02 13.99 2.86
N THR A 112 41.87 12.92 2.07
CA THR A 112 42.96 11.98 1.79
C THR A 112 43.98 12.55 0.80
N HIS A 113 43.55 13.51 -0.03
CA HIS A 113 44.35 14.07 -1.11
C HIS A 113 45.03 15.41 -0.79
N GLN A 114 44.68 16.05 0.34
CA GLN A 114 45.31 17.31 0.78
C GLN A 114 46.71 17.13 1.39
N ASN A 115 47.19 15.89 1.57
CA ASN A 115 48.48 15.59 2.21
C ASN A 115 49.56 15.09 1.22
N LEU A 116 49.41 15.35 -0.08
CA LEU A 116 50.34 14.90 -1.14
C LEU A 116 51.01 16.05 -1.90
N GLU A 117 51.05 17.26 -1.34
CA GLU A 117 51.86 18.39 -1.83
C GLU A 117 53.10 18.62 -0.97
#